data_AF-A0A3B8MGA5-F1
#
_entry.id   AF-A0A3B8MGA5-F1
#
_cell.length_a   1.000
_cell.length_b   1.000
_cell.length_c   1.000
_cell.angle_alpha   90.00
_cell.angle_beta   90.00
_cell.angle_gamma   90.00
#
_symmetry.space_group_name_H-M   'P 1'
#
loop_
_entity.id
_entity.type
_entity.pdbx_description
1 polymer ?
#
loop_
_entity_poly.entity_id
_entity_poly.type
_entity_poly.pdbx_seq_one_letter_code
_entity_poly.pdbx_strand_id
1 'polypeptide(L)'
;RSHKRLEYLLAVCSEAVSERLDVHVEFRHISWHEMHPIQALKDNGIGICNTEIPPIRHAFPLKAYATTDKGYVRYSGRNEQNWYPEGEQKTSQERTAARNTRYDYLYSDEQVRERAMAQLELGLKVSSVAIAWNNHYNTQAVQNALYNIGVLQQQLEMELSTERS
;
A
#
# COMPACT_ATOMS: atom_id res chain seq x y z
N ARG A 1 14.67 2.24 -13.89
CA ARG A 1 13.90 1.88 -15.13
C ARG A 1 14.11 2.97 -16.19
N SER A 2 13.66 2.82 -17.44
CA SER A 2 13.88 3.85 -18.47
C SER A 2 12.95 5.07 -18.30
N HIS A 3 13.45 6.25 -18.68
CA HIS A 3 12.69 7.51 -18.70
C HIS A 3 11.36 7.38 -19.46
N LYS A 4 11.38 6.72 -20.61
CA LYS A 4 10.17 6.42 -21.43
C LYS A 4 9.05 5.70 -20.67
N ARG A 5 9.37 4.84 -19.70
CA ARG A 5 8.35 4.14 -18.90
C ARG A 5 7.72 5.08 -17.87
N LEU A 6 8.49 6.01 -17.33
CA LEU A 6 7.96 7.03 -16.43
C LEU A 6 7.04 7.99 -17.20
N GLU A 7 7.49 8.50 -18.35
CA GLU A 7 6.67 9.35 -19.23
C GLU A 7 5.33 8.69 -19.57
N TYR A 8 5.35 7.41 -19.95
CA TYR A 8 4.12 6.65 -20.23
C TYR A 8 3.19 6.59 -19.00
N LEU A 9 3.72 6.32 -17.81
CA LEU A 9 2.90 6.28 -16.58
C LEU A 9 2.29 7.65 -16.27
N LEU A 10 3.07 8.72 -16.40
CA LEU A 10 2.60 10.09 -16.18
C LEU A 10 1.48 10.45 -17.17
N ALA A 11 1.64 10.10 -18.45
CA ALA A 11 0.63 10.35 -19.49
C ALA A 11 -0.67 9.57 -19.25
N VAL A 12 -0.60 8.32 -18.78
CA VAL A 12 -1.82 7.56 -18.44
C VAL A 12 -2.52 8.16 -17.22
N CYS A 13 -1.76 8.56 -16.20
CA CYS A 13 -2.33 9.17 -14.99
C CYS A 13 -2.88 10.58 -15.25
N SER A 14 -2.32 11.33 -16.20
CA SER A 14 -2.77 12.70 -16.48
C SER A 14 -4.23 12.77 -16.94
N GLU A 15 -4.76 11.72 -17.58
CA GLU A 15 -6.18 11.65 -17.94
C GLU A 15 -7.10 11.69 -16.71
N ALA A 16 -6.73 10.99 -15.64
CA ALA A 16 -7.49 11.05 -14.39
C ALA A 16 -7.33 12.41 -13.71
N VAL A 17 -6.11 12.95 -13.70
CA VAL A 17 -5.81 14.26 -13.09
C VAL A 17 -6.54 15.40 -13.81
N SER A 18 -6.63 15.39 -15.14
CA SER A 18 -7.36 16.40 -15.91
C SER A 18 -8.86 16.40 -15.62
N GLU A 19 -9.41 15.23 -15.31
CA GLU A 19 -10.79 15.03 -14.87
C GLU A 19 -10.99 15.26 -13.36
N ARG A 20 -9.94 15.74 -12.65
CA ARG A 20 -9.94 15.98 -11.20
C ARG A 20 -10.24 14.73 -10.37
N LEU A 21 -9.82 13.57 -10.84
CA LEU A 21 -9.89 12.31 -10.13
C LEU A 21 -8.56 12.00 -9.44
N ASP A 22 -8.63 11.51 -8.20
CA ASP A 22 -7.46 11.01 -7.50
C ASP A 22 -6.94 9.74 -8.19
N VAL A 23 -5.63 9.71 -8.45
CA VAL A 23 -4.95 8.55 -9.05
C VAL A 23 -3.67 8.24 -8.28
N HIS A 24 -3.45 6.96 -7.99
CA HIS A 24 -2.26 6.48 -7.29
C HIS A 24 -1.52 5.41 -8.09
N VAL A 25 -0.19 5.53 -8.14
CA VAL A 25 0.68 4.55 -8.80
C VAL A 25 1.30 3.62 -7.78
N GLU A 26 1.17 2.32 -8.02
CA GLU A 26 1.80 1.27 -7.24
C GLU A 26 3.06 0.75 -7.93
N PHE A 27 4.21 0.94 -7.30
CA PHE A 27 5.45 0.33 -7.74
C PHE A 27 5.72 -1.00 -7.02
N ARG A 28 6.09 -2.01 -7.80
CA ARG A 28 6.39 -3.37 -7.29
C ARG A 28 7.87 -3.72 -7.31
N HIS A 29 8.73 -2.84 -7.82
CA HIS A 29 10.13 -3.13 -8.04
C HIS A 29 11.02 -1.96 -7.57
N ILE A 30 12.08 -2.27 -6.83
CA ILE A 30 13.00 -1.31 -6.19
C ILE A 30 13.66 -0.33 -7.17
N SER A 31 13.76 -0.69 -8.45
CA SER A 31 14.29 0.20 -9.50
C SER A 31 13.48 1.49 -9.74
N TRP A 32 12.33 1.63 -9.07
CA TRP A 32 11.50 2.83 -9.05
C TRP A 32 11.69 3.64 -7.77
N HIS A 33 12.38 3.08 -6.76
CA HIS A 33 12.66 3.73 -5.48
C HIS A 33 13.86 4.67 -5.64
N GLU A 34 13.66 5.69 -6.45
CA GLU A 34 14.63 6.73 -6.77
C GLU A 34 13.94 8.09 -6.56
N MET A 35 14.73 9.13 -6.29
CA MET A 35 14.18 10.47 -6.05
C MET A 35 13.40 10.98 -7.26
N HIS A 36 13.93 10.80 -8.48
CA HIS A 36 13.36 11.36 -9.69
C HIS A 36 11.92 10.85 -10.01
N PRO A 37 11.64 9.53 -10.05
CA PRO A 37 10.27 9.04 -10.23
C PRO A 37 9.28 9.52 -9.17
N ILE A 38 9.68 9.53 -7.89
CA ILE A 38 8.80 9.93 -6.78
C ILE A 38 8.48 11.43 -6.88
N GLN A 39 9.49 12.25 -7.19
CA GLN A 39 9.31 13.69 -7.40
C GLN A 39 8.42 13.96 -8.62
N ALA A 40 8.60 13.21 -9.71
CA ALA A 40 7.76 13.36 -10.91
C ALA A 40 6.28 13.05 -10.63
N LEU A 41 5.97 12.05 -9.79
CA LEU A 41 4.58 11.81 -9.36
C LEU A 41 4.03 13.02 -8.61
N LYS A 42 4.79 13.59 -7.67
CA LYS A 42 4.40 14.76 -6.89
C LYS A 42 4.15 15.99 -7.77
N ASP A 43 5.06 16.27 -8.70
CA ASP A 43 4.98 17.43 -9.59
C ASP A 43 3.76 17.36 -10.54
N ASN A 44 3.25 16.15 -10.81
CA ASN A 44 2.10 15.92 -11.68
C ASN A 44 0.79 15.66 -10.91
N GLY A 45 0.77 15.85 -9.58
CA GLY A 45 -0.44 15.63 -8.78
C GLY A 45 -0.86 14.16 -8.70
N ILE A 46 0.08 13.23 -8.86
CA ILE A 46 -0.17 11.79 -8.84
C ILE A 46 0.24 11.22 -7.49
N GLY A 47 -0.68 10.48 -6.88
CA GLY A 47 -0.45 9.78 -5.63
C GLY A 47 0.50 8.58 -5.80
N ILE A 48 1.25 8.25 -4.75
CA ILE A 48 1.99 7.00 -4.68
C ILE A 48 1.25 6.04 -3.74
N CYS A 49 1.06 4.80 -4.19
CA CYS A 49 0.55 3.74 -3.34
C CYS A 49 1.70 3.20 -2.48
N ASN A 50 1.61 3.40 -1.16
CA ASN A 50 2.53 2.80 -0.21
C ASN A 50 2.13 1.33 -0.03
N THR A 51 2.80 0.40 -0.71
CA THR A 51 2.39 -1.00 -0.65
C THR A 51 3.36 -1.87 0.12
N GLU A 52 2.80 -2.68 1.02
CA GLU A 52 3.50 -3.79 1.63
C GLU A 52 3.29 -5.06 0.81
N ILE A 53 4.41 -5.69 0.48
CA ILE A 53 4.52 -7.07 0.01
C ILE A 53 5.55 -7.77 0.91
N PRO A 54 5.66 -9.11 0.86
CA PRO A 54 6.70 -9.80 1.60
C PRO A 54 8.09 -9.26 1.21
N PRO A 55 9.08 -9.28 2.12
CA PRO A 55 10.42 -8.70 1.92
C PRO A 55 11.29 -9.54 0.95
N ILE A 56 10.79 -9.73 -0.26
CA ILE A 56 11.44 -10.44 -1.34
C ILE A 56 12.47 -9.54 -2.04
N ARG A 57 13.37 -10.19 -2.78
CA ARG A 57 14.37 -9.51 -3.60
C ARG A 57 13.71 -8.49 -4.53
N HIS A 58 14.25 -7.28 -4.53
CA HIS A 58 13.77 -6.16 -5.36
C HIS A 58 12.37 -5.63 -5.04
N ALA A 59 11.78 -5.96 -3.89
CA ALA A 59 10.55 -5.31 -3.46
C ALA A 59 10.72 -3.78 -3.39
N PHE A 60 9.73 -3.04 -3.88
CA PHE A 60 9.64 -1.61 -3.55
C PHE A 60 9.35 -1.50 -2.06
N PRO A 61 10.10 -0.68 -1.30
CA PRO A 61 9.97 -0.67 0.15
C PRO A 61 8.65 -0.03 0.58
N LEU A 62 8.05 -0.57 1.64
CA LEU A 62 6.97 0.10 2.35
C LEU A 62 7.52 1.40 2.96
N LYS A 63 6.86 2.52 2.68
CA LYS A 63 7.17 3.86 3.16
C LYS A 63 5.87 4.57 3.55
N ALA A 64 6.00 5.80 4.05
CA ALA A 64 4.89 6.71 4.30
C ALA A 64 5.03 7.94 3.40
N TYR A 65 5.15 7.70 2.09
CA TYR A 65 5.27 8.76 1.10
C TYR A 65 3.91 9.44 0.88
N ALA A 66 3.97 10.77 0.77
CA ALA A 66 2.86 11.63 0.39
C ALA A 66 3.29 12.47 -0.81
N THR A 67 2.84 12.08 -2.00
CA THR A 67 3.07 12.83 -3.25
C THR A 67 1.89 13.72 -3.62
N THR A 68 0.75 13.55 -2.94
CA THR A 68 -0.44 14.43 -3.00
C THR A 68 -0.95 14.65 -1.58
N ASP A 69 -2.05 15.40 -1.43
CA ASP A 69 -2.77 15.51 -0.17
C ASP A 69 -3.65 14.28 0.15
N LYS A 70 -3.59 13.22 -0.68
CA LYS A 70 -4.30 11.96 -0.48
C LYS A 70 -3.31 10.82 -0.23
N GLY A 71 -3.25 10.33 0.99
CA GLY A 71 -2.44 9.16 1.35
C GLY A 71 -3.12 7.87 0.91
N TYR A 72 -2.35 6.92 0.39
CA TYR A 72 -2.86 5.58 0.10
C TYR A 72 -1.85 4.51 0.54
N VAL A 73 -2.35 3.50 1.27
CA VAL A 73 -1.57 2.35 1.71
C VAL A 73 -2.30 1.06 1.41
N ARG A 74 -1.54 0.04 1.00
CA ARG A 74 -2.04 -1.31 0.69
C ARG A 74 -1.21 -2.36 1.40
N TYR A 75 -1.84 -3.27 2.14
CA TYR A 75 -1.17 -4.35 2.86
C TYR A 75 -1.51 -5.69 2.24
N SER A 76 -0.54 -6.32 1.56
CA SER A 76 -0.78 -7.57 0.82
C SER A 76 -0.40 -8.83 1.60
N GLY A 77 0.03 -8.71 2.86
CA GLY A 77 0.61 -9.81 3.62
C GLY A 77 2.12 -9.92 3.43
N ARG A 78 2.73 -10.76 4.28
CA ARG A 78 4.16 -11.07 4.28
C ARG A 78 4.45 -12.57 4.08
N ASN A 79 3.58 -13.27 3.34
CA ASN A 79 3.78 -14.69 2.98
C ASN A 79 4.91 -14.86 1.95
N GLU A 80 6.16 -14.85 2.41
CA GLU A 80 7.34 -15.01 1.56
C GLU A 80 7.38 -16.37 0.86
N GLN A 81 7.03 -17.43 1.60
CA GLN A 81 7.12 -18.82 1.15
C GLN A 81 6.28 -19.05 -0.10
N ASN A 82 5.08 -18.44 -0.17
CA ASN A 82 4.13 -18.67 -1.25
C ASN A 82 3.94 -17.45 -2.16
N TRP A 83 4.83 -16.45 -2.07
CA TRP A 83 4.68 -15.24 -2.88
C TRP A 83 4.80 -15.54 -4.39
N TYR A 84 5.76 -16.39 -4.75
CA TYR A 84 5.91 -16.92 -6.09
C TYR A 84 5.40 -18.36 -6.10
N PRO A 85 4.47 -18.72 -7.01
CA PRO A 85 3.98 -20.07 -7.07
C PRO A 85 5.08 -21.03 -7.56
N GLU A 86 5.07 -22.23 -6.99
CA GLU A 86 5.92 -23.32 -7.46
C GLU A 86 5.33 -23.92 -8.75
N GLY A 87 6.10 -23.90 -9.84
CA GLY A 87 5.69 -24.48 -11.13
C GLY A 87 4.83 -23.58 -12.02
N GLU A 88 4.35 -24.14 -13.13
CA GLU A 88 3.46 -23.46 -14.09
C GLU A 88 1.98 -23.64 -13.71
N GLN A 89 1.18 -22.58 -13.84
CA GLN A 89 -0.28 -22.65 -13.64
C GLN A 89 -0.99 -22.70 -14.99
N LYS A 90 -1.36 -23.90 -15.43
CA LYS A 90 -1.96 -24.18 -16.74
C LYS A 90 -3.46 -23.89 -16.75
N THR A 91 -4.13 -24.11 -15.63
CA THR A 91 -5.58 -23.94 -15.50
C THR A 91 -5.97 -22.67 -14.73
N SER A 92 -7.20 -22.21 -14.93
CA SER A 92 -7.74 -21.07 -14.15
C SER A 92 -7.86 -21.39 -12.66
N GLN A 93 -8.06 -22.66 -12.30
CA GLN A 93 -8.11 -23.12 -10.92
C GLN A 93 -6.74 -23.04 -10.25
N GLU A 94 -5.69 -23.51 -10.91
CA GLU A 94 -4.31 -23.41 -10.41
C GLU A 94 -3.88 -21.95 -10.22
N ARG A 95 -4.20 -21.08 -11.18
CA ARG A 95 -3.94 -19.62 -11.05
C ARG A 95 -4.67 -19.01 -9.86
N THR A 96 -5.91 -19.43 -9.63
CA THR A 96 -6.71 -18.95 -8.49
C THR A 96 -6.14 -19.44 -7.16
N ALA A 97 -5.75 -20.71 -7.08
CA ALA A 97 -5.11 -21.27 -5.89
C ALA A 97 -3.78 -20.55 -5.58
N ALA A 98 -2.90 -20.43 -6.58
CA ALA A 98 -1.63 -19.70 -6.45
C ALA A 98 -1.81 -18.25 -5.99
N ARG A 99 -2.80 -17.54 -6.57
CA ARG A 99 -3.14 -16.17 -6.13
C ARG A 99 -3.62 -16.16 -4.69
N ASN A 100 -4.51 -17.07 -4.31
CA ASN A 100 -5.06 -17.12 -2.97
C ASN A 100 -3.98 -17.38 -1.92
N THR A 101 -3.08 -18.36 -2.15
CA THR A 101 -1.97 -18.67 -1.25
C THR A 101 -1.01 -17.50 -1.09
N ARG A 102 -0.75 -16.73 -2.15
CA ARG A 102 0.07 -15.50 -2.07
C ARG A 102 -0.43 -14.51 -1.02
N TYR A 103 -1.74 -14.41 -0.85
CA TYR A 103 -2.40 -13.45 0.05
C TYR A 103 -2.91 -14.11 1.35
N ASP A 104 -2.55 -15.37 1.60
CA ASP A 104 -2.81 -16.08 2.85
C ASP A 104 -1.79 -15.62 3.90
N TYR A 105 -2.15 -14.57 4.63
CA TYR A 105 -1.35 -14.00 5.70
C TYR A 105 -2.24 -13.23 6.67
N LEU A 106 -2.41 -13.76 7.88
CA LEU A 106 -3.03 -13.02 8.98
C LEU A 106 -1.95 -12.25 9.73
N TYR A 107 -2.02 -10.93 9.71
CA TYR A 107 -1.11 -10.10 10.50
C TYR A 107 -1.35 -10.30 11.99
N SER A 108 -0.28 -10.34 12.77
CA SER A 108 -0.38 -10.35 14.24
C SER A 108 -0.82 -8.99 14.77
N ASP A 109 -1.35 -8.96 15.99
CA ASP A 109 -1.72 -7.74 16.72
C ASP A 109 -0.59 -6.71 16.75
N GLU A 110 0.63 -7.15 17.07
CA GLU A 110 1.83 -6.31 17.09
C GLU A 110 2.09 -5.71 15.70
N GLN A 111 2.02 -6.53 14.65
CA GLN A 111 2.21 -6.04 13.30
C GLN A 111 1.15 -5.00 12.94
N VAL A 112 -0.13 -5.26 13.22
CA VAL A 112 -1.18 -4.27 12.91
C VAL A 112 -0.95 -2.96 13.67
N ARG A 113 -0.52 -3.01 14.93
CA ARG A 113 -0.17 -1.79 15.70
C ARG A 113 0.98 -1.01 15.08
N GLU A 114 2.05 -1.68 14.67
CA GLU A 114 3.16 -1.02 13.95
C GLU A 114 2.66 -0.32 12.66
N ARG A 115 1.77 -0.97 11.91
CA ARG A 115 1.20 -0.40 10.68
C ARG A 115 0.29 0.79 10.99
N ALA A 116 -0.51 0.71 12.06
CA ALA A 116 -1.36 1.81 12.50
C ALA A 116 -0.54 3.06 12.85
N MET A 117 0.59 2.92 13.53
CA MET A 117 1.49 4.06 13.79
C MET A 117 2.02 4.68 12.49
N ALA A 118 2.46 3.85 11.54
CA ALA A 118 2.89 4.34 10.22
C ALA A 118 1.76 5.01 9.40
N GLN A 119 0.51 4.56 9.58
CA GLN A 119 -0.67 5.19 8.96
C GLN A 119 -0.93 6.58 9.56
N LEU A 120 -0.77 6.74 10.87
CA LEU A 120 -0.89 8.04 11.54
C LEU A 120 0.21 9.01 11.09
N GLU A 121 1.46 8.53 10.98
CA GLU A 121 2.56 9.32 10.40
C GLU A 121 2.26 9.80 8.98
N LEU A 122 1.60 8.97 8.16
CA LEU A 122 1.14 9.38 6.84
C LEU A 122 0.01 10.41 6.97
N GLY A 123 -0.94 10.20 7.89
CA GLY A 123 -2.05 11.10 8.18
C GLY A 123 -1.62 12.52 8.55
N LEU A 124 -0.47 12.70 9.20
CA LEU A 124 0.09 14.01 9.50
C LEU A 124 0.53 14.81 8.25
N LYS A 125 0.68 14.15 7.10
CA LYS A 125 1.21 14.75 5.86
C LYS A 125 0.13 15.03 4.81
N VAL A 126 -1.10 14.56 5.03
CA VAL A 126 -2.16 14.49 4.01
C VAL A 126 -3.52 14.84 4.61
N SER A 127 -4.49 15.19 3.77
CA SER A 127 -5.86 15.51 4.22
C SER A 127 -6.68 14.26 4.56
N SER A 128 -6.38 13.13 3.93
CA SER A 128 -7.04 11.84 4.19
C SER A 128 -6.16 10.68 3.78
N VAL A 129 -6.29 9.54 4.48
CA VAL A 129 -5.58 8.30 4.16
C VAL A 129 -6.59 7.20 3.84
N ALA A 130 -6.48 6.59 2.66
CA ALA A 130 -7.15 5.34 2.35
C ALA A 130 -6.24 4.14 2.71
N ILE A 131 -6.77 3.18 3.46
CA ILE A 131 -6.07 1.98 3.91
C ILE A 131 -6.78 0.75 3.33
N ALA A 132 -6.07 -0.06 2.56
CA ALA A 132 -6.61 -1.29 2.00
C ALA A 132 -5.83 -2.52 2.48
N TRP A 133 -6.50 -3.38 3.25
CA TRP A 133 -6.03 -4.71 3.57
C TRP A 133 -6.35 -5.65 2.40
N ASN A 134 -5.32 -6.17 1.75
CA ASN A 134 -5.39 -6.95 0.51
C ASN A 134 -4.96 -8.42 0.70
N ASN A 135 -4.65 -8.84 1.93
CA ASN A 135 -4.49 -10.22 2.38
C ASN A 135 -5.84 -10.95 2.44
N HIS A 136 -6.53 -11.02 1.29
CA HIS A 136 -7.96 -11.32 1.20
C HIS A 136 -8.33 -12.79 1.38
N TYR A 137 -7.34 -13.68 1.47
CA TYR A 137 -7.65 -15.10 1.65
C TYR A 137 -8.32 -15.34 3.01
N ASN A 138 -9.35 -16.19 3.00
CA ASN A 138 -10.06 -16.65 4.20
C ASN A 138 -10.50 -15.53 5.17
N THR A 139 -10.97 -14.39 4.67
CA THR A 139 -11.46 -13.22 5.46
C THR A 139 -10.41 -12.51 6.32
N GLN A 140 -9.12 -12.87 6.22
CA GLN A 140 -8.05 -12.30 7.04
C GLN A 140 -7.94 -10.77 6.89
N ALA A 141 -8.10 -10.24 5.68
CA ALA A 141 -8.14 -8.80 5.43
C ALA A 141 -9.21 -8.07 6.25
N VAL A 142 -10.40 -8.66 6.42
CA VAL A 142 -11.49 -8.04 7.21
C VAL A 142 -11.11 -8.03 8.69
N GLN A 143 -10.56 -9.13 9.19
CA GLN A 143 -10.11 -9.22 10.59
C GLN A 143 -9.04 -8.18 10.91
N ASN A 144 -8.01 -8.07 10.05
CA ASN A 144 -6.96 -7.07 10.24
C ASN A 144 -7.48 -5.64 10.08
N ALA A 145 -8.42 -5.39 9.15
CA ALA A 145 -9.04 -4.08 9.01
C ALA A 145 -9.82 -3.64 10.26
N LEU A 146 -10.63 -4.54 10.83
CA LEU A 146 -11.41 -4.24 12.04
C LEU A 146 -10.50 -3.99 13.24
N TYR A 147 -9.47 -4.82 13.44
CA TYR A 147 -8.50 -4.60 14.51
C TYR A 147 -7.74 -3.27 14.32
N ASN A 148 -7.33 -2.96 13.09
CA ASN A 148 -6.66 -1.70 12.75
C ASN A 148 -7.53 -0.47 13.07
N ILE A 149 -8.83 -0.51 12.75
CA ILE A 149 -9.78 0.56 13.10
C ILE A 149 -9.80 0.79 14.62
N GLY A 150 -9.89 -0.30 15.41
CA GLY A 150 -9.88 -0.19 16.87
C GLY A 150 -8.58 0.42 17.41
N VAL A 151 -7.42 0.04 16.87
CA VAL A 151 -6.13 0.63 17.24
C VAL A 151 -6.07 2.12 16.90
N LEU A 152 -6.49 2.51 15.70
CA LEU A 152 -6.49 3.91 15.28
C LEU A 152 -7.42 4.77 16.14
N GLN A 153 -8.63 4.27 16.46
CA GLN A 153 -9.57 4.98 17.33
C GLN A 153 -8.99 5.23 18.72
N GLN A 154 -8.41 4.20 19.34
CA GLN A 154 -7.75 4.34 20.65
C GLN A 154 -6.64 5.38 20.62
N GLN A 155 -5.80 5.37 19.59
CA GLN A 155 -4.67 6.30 19.48
C GLN A 155 -5.13 7.75 19.28
N LEU A 156 -6.14 7.98 18.43
CA LEU A 156 -6.70 9.31 18.20
C LEU A 156 -7.42 9.85 19.44
N GLU A 157 -8.13 9.00 20.20
CA GLU A 157 -8.76 9.38 21.47
C GLU A 157 -7.74 9.79 22.53
N MET A 158 -6.60 9.10 22.62
CA MET A 158 -5.52 9.45 23.54
C MET A 158 -4.88 10.79 23.19
N GLU A 159 -4.63 11.07 21.91
CA GLU A 159 -4.07 12.34 21.44
C GLU A 159 -5.01 13.52 21.77
N LEU A 160 -6.31 13.39 21.46
CA LEU A 160 -7.32 14.40 21.78
C LEU A 160 -7.49 14.65 23.28
N SER A 161 -7.26 13.63 24.11
CA SER A 161 -7.32 13.76 25.56
C SER A 161 -6.10 14.50 26.12
N THR A 162 -4.93 14.30 25.51
CA THR A 162 -3.67 14.94 25.90
C THR A 162 -3.64 16.42 25.50
N GLU A 163 -4.25 16.80 24.38
CA GLU A 163 -4.35 18.22 23.98
C GLU A 163 -5.31 19.05 24.85
N ARG A 164 -6.22 18.39 25.58
CA ARG A 164 -7.22 19.04 26.45
C ARG A 164 -6.79 19.18 27.90
N SER A 165 -5.69 18.53 28.30
CA SER A 165 -5.11 18.56 29.65
C SER A 165 -3.96 19.54 29.74
#